data_AF-A0A931I884-F1
#
_entry.id   AF-A0A931I884-F1
#
_cell.length_a   1.000
_cell.length_b   1.000
_cell.length_c   1.000
_cell.angle_alpha   90.00
_cell.angle_beta   90.00
_cell.angle_gamma   90.00
#
_symmetry.space_group_name_H-M   'P 1'
#
loop_
_entity.id
_entity.type
_entity.pdbx_description
1 polymer ?
#
loop_
_entity_poly.entity_id
_entity_poly.type
_entity_poly.pdbx_seq_one_letter_code
_entity_poly.pdbx_strand_id
1 'polypeptide(L)'
;MIPVDPEVLAARFAAARPEDFVGHRQTGIDAMLLGRYEDALDHLDRALELADTDGRRLTVWINLGDVYQYRGEFATATLLYRRAVDAARAVAPDALSFAVQHLGKALAEQGDPDAARETLGEALRLRVAEGDPELIESTRTALETIEQSPIPLPPAVTALLGAAPVCSDRHEGMSGGVVSVGGAYWMKRGPGAAAEYDRLRWLAEHGVRVPEIAVFEGDVLVLVDAGARSLATVADDGVSVGAALGAAARRLHDLPIARCPFDGGLDASLARARRRVLEGLVDTADFDEENAGRAPEEMLRRLLDTRPEESDFVVTHGDLTPANVLEGGIVLDVGGLGVADRYRDLALAERDLRGGGGGGERAVAAFFEAYGPIDPDHERSAYYRLLDELF
;
A
#
# COMPACT_ATOMS: atom_id res chain seq x y z
N MET A 1 -10.83 6.67 1.28
CA MET A 1 -11.72 6.45 0.13
C MET A 1 -10.90 6.78 -1.10
N ILE A 2 -10.61 5.77 -1.92
CA ILE A 2 -9.87 5.94 -3.18
C ILE A 2 -10.69 6.88 -4.07
N PRO A 3 -10.08 7.83 -4.80
CA PRO A 3 -10.81 8.68 -5.74
C PRO A 3 -11.31 7.81 -6.91
N VAL A 4 -12.53 7.30 -6.81
CA VAL A 4 -13.15 6.53 -7.90
C VAL A 4 -13.88 7.51 -8.81
N ASP A 5 -13.67 7.41 -10.13
CA ASP A 5 -14.48 8.15 -11.10
C ASP A 5 -15.96 7.73 -10.95
N PRO A 6 -16.86 8.63 -10.52
CA PRO A 6 -18.27 8.29 -10.29
C PRO A 6 -18.99 7.78 -11.53
N GLU A 7 -18.58 8.21 -12.74
CA GLU A 7 -19.20 7.79 -13.99
C GLU A 7 -18.80 6.35 -14.34
N VAL A 8 -17.52 6.01 -14.19
CA VAL A 8 -17.01 4.64 -14.37
C VAL A 8 -17.65 3.70 -13.36
N LEU A 9 -17.72 4.13 -12.10
CA LEU A 9 -18.34 3.34 -11.04
C LEU A 9 -19.84 3.11 -11.30
N ALA A 10 -20.57 4.14 -11.73
CA ALA A 10 -21.97 4.02 -12.10
C ALA A 10 -22.18 3.07 -13.30
N ALA A 11 -21.30 3.12 -14.30
CA ALA A 11 -21.36 2.22 -15.45
C ALA A 11 -21.10 0.76 -15.04
N ARG A 12 -20.07 0.52 -14.21
CA ARG A 12 -19.77 -0.81 -13.65
C ARG A 12 -20.96 -1.36 -12.86
N PHE A 13 -21.52 -0.55 -11.96
CA PHE A 13 -22.70 -0.92 -11.18
C PHE A 13 -23.90 -1.28 -12.08
N ALA A 14 -24.19 -0.48 -13.11
CA ALA A 14 -25.31 -0.74 -14.01
C ALA A 14 -25.15 -2.06 -14.82
N ALA A 15 -23.92 -2.37 -15.20
CA ALA A 15 -23.57 -3.58 -15.94
C ALA A 15 -23.48 -4.84 -15.05
N ALA A 16 -23.32 -4.69 -13.73
CA ALA A 16 -23.09 -5.80 -12.81
C ALA A 16 -24.23 -6.82 -12.80
N ARG A 17 -23.90 -8.10 -13.00
CA ARG A 17 -24.81 -9.24 -12.88
C ARG A 17 -24.18 -10.31 -11.99
N PRO A 18 -24.08 -10.03 -10.67
CA PRO A 18 -23.39 -10.95 -9.76
C PRO A 18 -24.21 -12.22 -9.52
N GLU A 19 -23.52 -13.35 -9.46
CA GLU A 19 -24.10 -14.66 -9.11
C GLU A 19 -23.40 -15.30 -7.91
N ASP A 20 -22.22 -14.80 -7.54
CA ASP A 20 -21.37 -15.35 -6.50
C ASP A 20 -21.14 -14.36 -5.35
N PHE A 21 -20.51 -14.84 -4.27
CA PHE A 21 -20.21 -14.04 -3.08
C PHE A 21 -19.46 -12.76 -3.44
N VAL A 22 -18.41 -12.88 -4.27
CA VAL A 22 -17.49 -11.79 -4.56
C VAL A 22 -18.18 -10.71 -5.38
N GLY A 23 -18.90 -11.10 -6.43
CA GLY A 23 -19.66 -10.17 -7.26
C GLY A 23 -20.73 -9.43 -6.47
N HIS A 24 -21.47 -10.13 -5.59
CA HIS A 24 -22.48 -9.49 -4.74
C HIS A 24 -21.85 -8.51 -3.75
N ARG A 25 -20.74 -8.90 -3.09
CA ARG A 25 -20.02 -8.01 -2.17
C ARG A 25 -19.50 -6.76 -2.88
N GLN A 26 -18.84 -6.92 -4.03
CA GLN A 26 -18.30 -5.79 -4.79
C GLN A 26 -19.41 -4.84 -5.27
N THR A 27 -20.51 -5.39 -5.79
CA THR A 27 -21.66 -4.59 -6.25
C THR A 27 -22.30 -3.83 -5.09
N GLY A 28 -22.34 -4.41 -3.90
CA GLY A 28 -22.79 -3.75 -2.68
C GLY A 28 -21.90 -2.58 -2.26
N ILE A 29 -20.58 -2.75 -2.34
CA ILE A 29 -19.61 -1.66 -2.08
C ILE A 29 -19.78 -0.54 -3.12
N ASP A 30 -19.90 -0.87 -4.39
CA ASP A 30 -20.09 0.11 -5.46
C ASP A 30 -21.38 0.92 -5.26
N ALA A 31 -22.48 0.25 -4.91
CA ALA A 31 -23.74 0.91 -4.57
C ALA A 31 -23.58 1.86 -3.37
N MET A 32 -22.87 1.44 -2.32
CA MET A 32 -22.60 2.26 -1.14
C MET A 32 -21.85 3.54 -1.51
N LEU A 33 -20.78 3.43 -2.29
CA LEU A 33 -19.97 4.57 -2.76
C LEU A 33 -20.77 5.53 -3.65
N LEU A 34 -21.76 5.03 -4.39
CA LEU A 34 -22.71 5.84 -5.17
C LEU A 34 -23.84 6.46 -4.32
N GLY A 35 -23.87 6.22 -3.00
CA GLY A 35 -24.94 6.66 -2.10
C GLY A 35 -26.26 5.88 -2.25
N ARG A 36 -26.23 4.74 -2.96
CA ARG A 36 -27.39 3.87 -3.20
C ARG A 36 -27.50 2.82 -2.10
N TYR A 37 -27.80 3.28 -0.89
CA TYR A 37 -27.69 2.45 0.30
C TYR A 37 -28.64 1.25 0.35
N GLU A 38 -29.86 1.36 -0.19
CA GLU A 38 -30.79 0.21 -0.24
C GLU A 38 -30.27 -0.89 -1.18
N ASP A 39 -29.81 -0.53 -2.38
CA ASP A 39 -29.18 -1.48 -3.30
C ASP A 39 -27.93 -2.12 -2.67
N ALA A 40 -27.15 -1.33 -1.91
CA ALA A 40 -25.99 -1.83 -1.19
C ALA A 40 -26.36 -2.90 -0.16
N LEU A 41 -27.42 -2.67 0.64
CA LEU A 41 -27.91 -3.63 1.61
C LEU A 41 -28.40 -4.92 0.93
N ASP A 42 -29.20 -4.81 -0.15
CA ASP A 42 -29.71 -5.98 -0.88
C ASP A 42 -28.57 -6.87 -1.41
N HIS A 43 -27.55 -6.26 -2.01
CA HIS A 43 -26.39 -6.98 -2.53
C HIS A 43 -25.52 -7.56 -1.41
N LEU A 44 -25.32 -6.85 -0.30
CA LEU A 44 -24.53 -7.35 0.83
C LEU A 44 -25.26 -8.44 1.61
N ASP A 45 -26.58 -8.40 1.75
CA ASP A 45 -27.37 -9.48 2.33
C ASP A 45 -27.25 -10.75 1.49
N ARG A 46 -27.32 -10.61 0.16
CA ARG A 46 -27.09 -11.74 -0.74
C ARG A 46 -25.66 -12.28 -0.65
N ALA A 47 -24.65 -11.40 -0.47
CA ALA A 47 -23.29 -11.83 -0.19
C ALA A 47 -23.20 -12.57 1.16
N LEU A 48 -23.90 -12.11 2.20
CA LEU A 48 -23.93 -12.77 3.51
C LEU A 48 -24.52 -14.18 3.43
N GLU A 49 -25.57 -14.38 2.62
CA GLU A 49 -26.16 -15.69 2.36
C GLU A 49 -25.18 -16.66 1.66
N LEU A 50 -24.35 -16.13 0.75
CA LEU A 50 -23.35 -16.89 0.01
C LEU A 50 -22.04 -17.10 0.81
N ALA A 51 -21.90 -16.47 1.98
CA ALA A 51 -20.69 -16.56 2.79
C ALA A 51 -20.53 -17.95 3.43
N ASP A 52 -19.54 -18.69 2.95
CA ASP A 52 -19.19 -20.06 3.36
C ASP A 52 -18.09 -20.14 4.42
N THR A 53 -17.45 -19.02 4.75
CA THR A 53 -16.38 -18.93 5.76
C THR A 53 -16.65 -17.80 6.74
N ASP A 54 -16.11 -17.92 7.95
CA ASP A 54 -16.24 -16.87 8.98
C ASP A 54 -15.58 -15.56 8.55
N GLY A 55 -14.43 -15.63 7.85
CA GLY A 55 -13.78 -14.46 7.27
C GLY A 55 -14.68 -13.71 6.29
N ARG A 56 -15.39 -14.43 5.40
CA ARG A 56 -16.35 -13.82 4.47
C ARG A 56 -17.56 -13.20 5.19
N ARG A 57 -18.07 -13.85 6.25
CA ARG A 57 -19.17 -13.29 7.06
C ARG A 57 -18.74 -12.01 7.75
N LEU A 58 -17.52 -12.00 8.29
CA LEU A 58 -16.92 -10.85 8.94
C LEU A 58 -16.79 -9.66 7.99
N THR A 59 -16.23 -9.86 6.79
CA THR A 59 -16.08 -8.75 5.82
C THR A 59 -17.42 -8.20 5.38
N VAL A 60 -18.46 -9.02 5.28
CA VAL A 60 -19.82 -8.54 4.98
C VAL A 60 -20.43 -7.76 6.14
N TRP A 61 -20.23 -8.18 7.40
CA TRP A 61 -20.72 -7.39 8.55
C TRP A 61 -20.04 -6.03 8.64
N ILE A 62 -18.75 -5.93 8.33
CA ILE A 62 -18.04 -4.64 8.26
C ILE A 62 -18.65 -3.78 7.15
N ASN A 63 -18.79 -4.30 5.93
CA ASN A 63 -19.38 -3.55 4.82
C ASN A 63 -20.82 -3.09 5.11
N LEU A 64 -21.66 -3.95 5.72
CA LEU A 64 -23.00 -3.57 6.16
C LEU A 64 -22.93 -2.47 7.23
N GLY A 65 -21.98 -2.57 8.16
CA GLY A 65 -21.71 -1.53 9.15
C GLY A 65 -21.38 -0.20 8.49
N ASP A 66 -20.51 -0.19 7.47
CA ASP A 66 -20.12 1.01 6.73
C ASP A 66 -21.35 1.62 6.04
N VAL A 67 -22.23 0.82 5.42
CA VAL A 67 -23.49 1.30 4.81
C VAL A 67 -24.37 2.01 5.85
N TYR A 68 -24.59 1.39 7.02
CA TYR A 68 -25.38 2.02 8.08
C TYR A 68 -24.71 3.28 8.65
N GLN A 69 -23.38 3.31 8.71
CA GLN A 69 -22.61 4.48 9.13
C GLN A 69 -22.80 5.64 8.15
N TYR A 70 -22.67 5.41 6.85
CA TYR A 70 -22.91 6.44 5.81
C TYR A 70 -24.37 6.91 5.75
N ARG A 71 -25.33 6.08 6.17
CA ARG A 71 -26.74 6.47 6.37
C ARG A 71 -26.98 7.31 7.64
N GLY A 72 -26.00 7.40 8.55
CA GLY A 72 -26.15 8.02 9.86
C GLY A 72 -26.86 7.15 10.91
N GLU A 73 -27.04 5.86 10.62
CA GLU A 73 -27.64 4.88 11.53
C GLU A 73 -26.57 4.24 12.43
N PHE A 74 -25.88 5.08 13.19
CA PHE A 74 -24.66 4.70 13.88
C PHE A 74 -24.84 3.51 14.84
N ALA A 75 -25.95 3.45 15.58
CA ALA A 75 -26.19 2.36 16.53
C ALA A 75 -26.20 0.97 15.87
N THR A 76 -26.78 0.87 14.68
CA THR A 76 -26.81 -0.37 13.88
C THR A 76 -25.40 -0.70 13.38
N ALA A 77 -24.66 0.30 12.88
CA ALA A 77 -23.28 0.13 12.45
C ALA A 77 -22.39 -0.44 13.57
N THR A 78 -22.43 0.15 14.77
CA THR A 78 -21.66 -0.33 15.93
C THR A 78 -22.02 -1.75 16.33
N LEU A 79 -23.29 -2.16 16.22
CA LEU A 79 -23.70 -3.54 16.51
C LEU A 79 -23.05 -4.52 15.51
N LEU A 80 -23.01 -4.17 14.23
CA LEU A 80 -22.38 -4.96 13.18
C LEU A 80 -20.87 -5.04 13.36
N TYR A 81 -20.19 -3.93 13.67
CA TYR A 81 -18.76 -3.95 13.95
C TYR A 81 -18.41 -4.74 15.22
N ARG A 82 -19.18 -4.63 16.30
CA ARG A 82 -18.97 -5.46 17.50
C ARG A 82 -19.11 -6.95 17.17
N ARG A 83 -20.11 -7.31 16.37
CA ARG A 83 -20.28 -8.68 15.89
C ARG A 83 -19.09 -9.16 15.07
N ALA A 84 -18.53 -8.31 14.20
CA ALA A 84 -17.32 -8.59 13.46
C ALA A 84 -16.10 -8.78 14.39
N VAL A 85 -15.92 -7.92 15.39
CA VAL A 85 -14.84 -8.02 16.39
C VAL A 85 -14.92 -9.32 17.18
N ASP A 86 -16.11 -9.66 17.70
CA ASP A 86 -16.30 -10.87 18.49
C ASP A 86 -16.03 -12.14 17.66
N ALA A 87 -16.43 -12.14 16.39
CA ALA A 87 -16.11 -13.23 15.47
C ALA A 87 -14.61 -13.30 15.14
N ALA A 88 -13.95 -12.17 14.85
CA ALA A 88 -12.51 -12.15 14.61
C ALA A 88 -11.72 -12.71 15.80
N ARG A 89 -12.08 -12.31 17.02
CA ARG A 89 -11.43 -12.82 18.25
C ARG A 89 -11.55 -14.34 18.39
N ALA A 90 -12.64 -14.93 17.91
CA ALA A 90 -12.89 -16.35 18.05
C ALA A 90 -12.20 -17.19 16.97
N VAL A 91 -12.24 -16.75 15.71
CA VAL A 91 -11.94 -17.62 14.56
C VAL A 91 -11.09 -16.98 13.45
N ALA A 92 -10.83 -15.67 13.49
CA ALA A 92 -10.08 -14.96 12.45
C ALA A 92 -9.19 -13.84 13.07
N PRO A 93 -8.13 -14.21 13.81
CA PRO A 93 -7.27 -13.24 14.50
C PRO A 93 -6.53 -12.29 13.54
N ASP A 94 -6.32 -12.70 12.28
CA ASP A 94 -5.74 -11.89 11.21
C ASP A 94 -6.67 -10.76 10.72
N ALA A 95 -7.98 -10.87 10.96
CA ALA A 95 -8.97 -9.84 10.66
C ALA A 95 -9.32 -8.95 11.87
N LEU A 96 -8.74 -9.22 13.05
CA LEU A 96 -9.12 -8.56 14.29
C LEU A 96 -8.76 -7.07 14.28
N SER A 97 -7.54 -6.74 13.85
CA SER A 97 -7.09 -5.35 13.79
C SER A 97 -7.99 -4.50 12.90
N PHE A 98 -8.43 -5.06 11.78
CA PHE A 98 -9.38 -4.44 10.86
C PHE A 98 -10.76 -4.21 11.50
N ALA A 99 -11.36 -5.25 12.10
CA ALA A 99 -12.67 -5.14 12.72
C ALA A 99 -12.67 -4.12 13.90
N VAL A 100 -11.61 -4.13 14.71
CA VAL A 100 -11.44 -3.20 15.84
C VAL A 100 -11.22 -1.77 15.34
N GLN A 101 -10.48 -1.57 14.24
CA GLN A 101 -10.31 -0.26 13.60
C GLN A 101 -11.65 0.36 13.19
N HIS A 102 -12.53 -0.41 12.53
CA HIS A 102 -13.85 0.09 12.12
C HIS A 102 -14.74 0.42 13.33
N LEU A 103 -14.75 -0.46 14.35
CA LEU A 103 -15.48 -0.18 15.60
C LEU A 103 -14.98 1.11 16.26
N GLY A 104 -13.66 1.30 16.34
CA GLY A 104 -13.07 2.48 16.95
C GLY A 104 -13.44 3.79 16.24
N LYS A 105 -13.40 3.80 14.90
CA LYS A 105 -13.86 4.95 14.10
C LYS A 105 -15.35 5.22 14.29
N ALA A 106 -16.18 4.18 14.28
CA ALA A 106 -17.62 4.33 14.48
C ALA A 106 -17.96 4.90 15.87
N LEU A 107 -17.24 4.48 16.92
CA LEU A 107 -17.39 5.04 18.27
C LEU A 107 -16.99 6.53 18.33
N ALA A 108 -15.95 6.92 17.59
CA ALA A 108 -15.54 8.32 17.50
C ALA A 108 -16.65 9.19 16.86
N GLU A 109 -17.22 8.72 15.75
CA GLU A 109 -18.32 9.40 15.06
C GLU A 109 -19.61 9.46 15.89
N GLN A 110 -19.84 8.49 16.77
CA GLN A 110 -20.94 8.48 17.73
C GLN A 110 -20.78 9.46 18.90
N GLY A 111 -19.62 10.10 19.03
CA GLY A 111 -19.34 11.02 20.13
C GLY A 111 -18.95 10.32 21.44
N ASP A 112 -18.40 9.09 21.37
CA ASP A 112 -17.76 8.42 22.50
C ASP A 112 -16.24 8.36 22.31
N PRO A 113 -15.53 9.50 22.51
CA PRO A 113 -14.10 9.60 22.24
C PRO A 113 -13.24 8.73 23.16
N ASP A 114 -13.74 8.40 24.36
CA ASP A 114 -13.01 7.58 25.32
C ASP A 114 -13.02 6.11 24.91
N ALA A 115 -14.19 5.55 24.57
CA ALA A 115 -14.28 4.20 24.03
C ALA A 115 -13.58 4.08 22.67
N ALA A 116 -13.68 5.11 21.83
CA ALA A 116 -12.97 5.16 20.55
C ALA A 116 -11.45 5.11 20.73
N ARG A 117 -10.90 5.87 21.69
CA ARG A 117 -9.46 5.87 21.98
C ARG A 117 -8.97 4.51 22.48
N GLU A 118 -9.70 3.88 23.39
CA GLU A 118 -9.36 2.55 23.88
C GLU A 118 -9.36 1.52 22.73
N THR A 119 -10.41 1.55 21.91
CA THR A 119 -10.60 0.63 20.79
C THR A 119 -9.55 0.83 19.70
N LEU A 120 -9.31 2.07 19.25
CA LEU A 120 -8.26 2.37 18.28
C LEU A 120 -6.85 2.11 18.85
N GLY A 121 -6.64 2.26 20.16
CA GLY A 121 -5.41 1.86 20.83
C GLY A 121 -5.18 0.35 20.83
N GLU A 122 -6.25 -0.46 20.88
CA GLU A 122 -6.18 -1.90 20.62
C GLU A 122 -5.83 -2.18 19.15
N ALA A 123 -6.53 -1.57 18.20
CA ALA A 123 -6.23 -1.72 16.76
C ALA A 123 -4.77 -1.35 16.44
N LEU A 124 -4.27 -0.26 17.03
CA LEU A 124 -2.88 0.20 16.83
C LEU A 124 -1.87 -0.84 17.32
N ARG A 125 -2.08 -1.41 18.52
CA ARG A 125 -1.19 -2.44 19.07
C ARG A 125 -1.17 -3.70 18.19
N LEU A 126 -2.33 -4.12 17.69
CA LEU A 126 -2.42 -5.25 16.77
C LEU A 126 -1.68 -4.95 15.46
N ARG A 127 -1.96 -3.81 14.82
CA ARG A 127 -1.32 -3.40 13.54
C ARG A 127 0.19 -3.25 13.67
N VAL A 128 0.68 -2.74 14.81
CA VAL A 128 2.13 -2.68 15.11
C VAL A 128 2.73 -4.08 15.21
N ALA A 129 2.07 -5.02 15.89
CA ALA A 129 2.54 -6.40 15.99
C ALA A 129 2.53 -7.11 14.62
N GLU A 130 1.57 -6.76 13.76
CA GLU A 130 1.48 -7.32 12.42
C GLU A 130 2.39 -6.61 11.39
N GLY A 131 2.91 -5.43 11.70
CA GLY A 131 3.97 -4.75 10.94
C GLY A 131 3.57 -4.11 9.62
N ASP A 132 2.29 -3.79 9.38
CA ASP A 132 1.87 -3.06 8.16
C ASP A 132 1.91 -1.54 8.40
N PRO A 133 2.87 -0.80 7.79
CA PRO A 133 3.06 0.61 8.10
C PRO A 133 1.88 1.50 7.68
N GLU A 134 1.20 1.18 6.58
CA GLU A 134 0.06 1.97 6.09
C GLU A 134 -1.13 1.85 7.04
N LEU A 135 -1.39 0.63 7.51
CA LEU A 135 -2.48 0.38 8.45
C LEU A 135 -2.22 1.02 9.81
N ILE A 136 -0.98 0.95 10.30
CA ILE A 136 -0.58 1.61 11.54
C ILE A 136 -0.81 3.12 11.43
N GLU A 137 -0.37 3.74 10.33
CA GLU A 137 -0.55 5.19 10.13
C GLU A 137 -2.03 5.57 10.02
N SER A 138 -2.83 4.79 9.29
CA SER A 138 -4.28 4.96 9.23
C SER A 138 -4.95 4.98 10.61
N THR A 139 -4.49 4.15 11.55
CA THR A 139 -4.98 4.15 12.94
C THR A 139 -4.48 5.34 13.73
N ARG A 140 -3.22 5.75 13.55
CA ARG A 140 -2.66 6.94 14.21
C ARG A 140 -3.42 8.20 13.81
N THR A 141 -3.65 8.43 12.51
CA THR A 141 -4.43 9.58 12.03
C THR A 141 -5.86 9.58 12.61
N ALA A 142 -6.48 8.40 12.74
CA ALA A 142 -7.80 8.29 13.36
C ALA A 142 -7.77 8.70 14.86
N LEU A 143 -6.73 8.30 15.60
CA LEU A 143 -6.53 8.73 16.99
C LEU A 143 -6.28 10.25 17.10
N GLU A 144 -5.46 10.83 16.21
CA GLU A 144 -5.20 12.27 16.17
C GLU A 144 -6.48 13.08 15.94
N THR A 145 -7.36 12.58 15.07
CA THR A 145 -8.65 13.23 14.76
C THR A 145 -9.55 13.31 15.99
N ILE A 146 -9.53 12.29 16.86
CA ILE A 146 -10.31 12.27 18.11
C ILE A 146 -9.78 13.29 19.11
N GLU A 147 -8.45 13.49 19.16
CA GLU A 147 -7.81 14.34 20.16
C GLU A 147 -7.97 15.85 19.89
N GLN A 148 -8.48 16.25 18.70
CA GLN A 148 -8.65 17.65 18.27
C GLN A 148 -7.40 18.52 18.47
N SER A 149 -6.23 17.91 18.50
CA SER A 149 -4.93 18.58 18.46
C SER A 149 -3.98 17.74 17.63
N PRO A 150 -3.38 18.31 16.57
CA PRO A 150 -2.33 17.60 15.85
C PRO A 150 -1.22 17.29 16.85
N ILE A 151 -0.72 16.05 16.85
CA ILE A 151 0.45 15.69 17.65
C ILE A 151 1.57 16.64 17.19
N PRO A 152 2.13 17.46 18.10
CA PRO A 152 3.09 18.48 17.72
C PRO A 152 4.31 17.84 17.06
N LEU A 153 4.89 18.56 16.09
CA LEU A 153 6.14 18.13 15.47
C LEU A 153 7.22 17.99 16.55
N PRO A 154 8.07 16.95 16.46
CA PRO A 154 9.20 16.80 17.37
C PRO A 154 10.10 18.05 17.40
N PRO A 155 10.77 18.36 18.53
CA PRO A 155 11.53 19.61 18.68
C PRO A 155 12.56 19.87 17.57
N ALA A 156 13.28 18.84 17.11
CA ALA A 156 14.27 18.96 16.04
C ALA A 156 13.61 19.26 14.68
N VAL A 157 12.45 18.65 14.41
CA VAL A 157 11.65 18.93 13.20
C VAL A 157 11.07 20.34 13.25
N THR A 158 10.55 20.75 14.40
CA THR A 158 10.04 22.11 14.65
C THR A 158 11.15 23.16 14.48
N ALA A 159 12.37 22.86 14.93
CA ALA A 159 13.51 23.75 14.76
C ALA A 159 13.91 23.93 13.28
N LEU A 160 13.73 22.88 12.45
CA LEU A 160 14.04 22.91 11.03
C LEU A 160 12.93 23.56 10.18
N LEU A 161 11.68 23.14 10.41
CA LEU A 161 10.54 23.46 9.52
C LEU A 161 9.57 24.51 10.11
N GLY A 162 9.74 24.87 11.39
CA GLY A 162 8.77 25.65 12.15
C GLY A 162 7.66 24.78 12.77
N ALA A 163 6.88 25.37 13.68
CA ALA A 163 5.82 24.64 14.42
C ALA A 163 4.58 24.32 13.56
N ALA A 164 4.41 25.01 12.44
CA ALA A 164 3.33 24.81 11.49
C ALA A 164 3.86 25.06 10.06
N PRO A 165 4.62 24.10 9.50
CA PRO A 165 5.17 24.25 8.16
C PRO A 165 4.06 24.38 7.11
N VAL A 166 4.29 25.23 6.11
CA VAL A 166 3.41 25.30 4.94
C VAL A 166 3.74 24.11 4.04
N CYS A 167 2.91 23.07 4.13
CA CYS A 167 2.95 21.94 3.22
C CYS A 167 2.31 22.35 1.90
N SER A 168 2.95 22.01 0.77
CA SER A 168 2.35 22.21 -0.55
C SER A 168 1.39 21.07 -0.89
N ASP A 169 0.43 21.34 -1.76
CA ASP A 169 -0.49 20.35 -2.35
C ASP A 169 0.23 19.33 -3.27
N ARG A 170 1.54 19.48 -3.53
CA ARG A 170 2.33 18.51 -4.27
C ARG A 170 2.53 17.26 -3.40
N HIS A 171 1.89 16.19 -3.81
CA HIS A 171 2.10 14.83 -3.32
C HIS A 171 2.70 14.04 -4.49
N GLU A 172 3.83 13.38 -4.28
CA GLU A 172 4.33 12.32 -5.16
C GLU A 172 4.18 11.00 -4.37
N GLY A 173 3.48 10.03 -4.95
CA GLY A 173 3.16 8.75 -4.32
C GLY A 173 1.71 8.61 -3.84
N MET A 174 1.18 7.37 -3.89
CA MET A 174 -0.23 7.05 -3.61
C MET A 174 -0.61 7.08 -2.11
N SER A 175 0.36 7.19 -1.21
CA SER A 175 0.14 7.03 0.24
C SER A 175 -0.31 8.30 0.98
N GLY A 176 -0.29 9.48 0.33
CA GLY A 176 -0.73 10.76 0.94
C GLY A 176 0.06 11.21 2.18
N GLY A 177 1.11 10.47 2.58
CA GLY A 177 1.91 10.71 3.78
C GLY A 177 3.21 11.49 3.53
N VAL A 178 3.46 11.91 2.29
CA VAL A 178 4.64 12.69 1.89
C VAL A 178 4.21 14.09 1.52
N VAL A 179 4.76 15.09 2.21
CA VAL A 179 4.47 16.51 1.93
C VAL A 179 5.75 17.27 1.63
N SER A 180 5.73 18.04 0.53
CA SER A 180 6.81 19.00 0.26
C SER A 180 6.65 20.22 1.17
N VAL A 181 7.73 20.57 1.86
CA VAL A 181 7.79 21.71 2.79
C VAL A 181 8.76 22.75 2.27
N GLY A 182 8.23 23.92 1.91
CA GLY A 182 9.02 25.05 1.42
C GLY A 182 9.78 24.78 0.10
N GLY A 183 9.45 23.71 -0.64
CA GLY A 183 10.11 23.33 -1.89
C GLY A 183 11.56 22.87 -1.74
N ALA A 184 12.03 22.65 -0.50
CA ALA A 184 13.39 22.25 -0.19
C ALA A 184 13.47 20.94 0.61
N TYR A 185 12.34 20.51 1.19
CA TYR A 185 12.27 19.32 2.02
C TYR A 185 11.06 18.47 1.67
N TRP A 186 11.17 17.18 1.95
CA TRP A 186 10.09 16.20 1.92
C TRP A 186 9.93 15.64 3.32
N MET A 187 8.72 15.73 3.89
CA MET A 187 8.41 15.21 5.22
C MET A 187 7.50 14.00 5.12
N LYS A 188 7.89 12.93 5.81
CA LYS A 188 7.10 11.71 6.01
C LYS A 188 6.90 11.47 7.50
N ARG A 189 5.77 10.90 7.88
CA ARG A 189 5.44 10.60 9.27
C ARG A 189 4.91 9.18 9.43
N GLY A 190 5.19 8.58 10.58
CA GLY A 190 4.67 7.29 10.99
C GLY A 190 5.70 6.17 10.93
N PRO A 191 5.27 4.93 11.16
CA PRO A 191 6.16 3.77 11.10
C PRO A 191 6.74 3.53 9.71
N GLY A 192 6.06 3.95 8.63
CA GLY A 192 6.59 3.91 7.28
C GLY A 192 7.84 4.80 7.17
N ALA A 193 7.76 6.01 7.72
CA ALA A 193 8.89 6.94 7.79
C ALA A 193 10.05 6.40 8.65
N ALA A 194 9.76 5.75 9.77
CA ALA A 194 10.78 5.10 10.59
C ALA A 194 11.44 3.91 9.87
N ALA A 195 10.64 3.06 9.24
CA ALA A 195 11.10 1.92 8.46
C ALA A 195 11.95 2.36 7.25
N GLU A 196 11.57 3.46 6.60
CA GLU A 196 12.31 4.07 5.51
C GLU A 196 13.61 4.74 6.00
N TYR A 197 13.59 5.43 7.14
CA TYR A 197 14.80 6.00 7.76
C TYR A 197 15.90 4.94 7.97
N ASP A 198 15.55 3.79 8.56
CA ASP A 198 16.52 2.71 8.80
C ASP A 198 17.13 2.19 7.48
N ARG A 199 16.30 2.07 6.44
CA ARG A 199 16.70 1.58 5.12
C ARG A 199 17.54 2.58 4.34
N LEU A 200 17.17 3.86 4.36
CA LEU A 200 17.96 4.95 3.78
C LEU A 200 19.35 5.03 4.43
N ARG A 201 19.42 4.96 5.76
CA ARG A 201 20.67 4.97 6.51
C ARG A 201 21.55 3.78 6.12
N TRP A 202 20.97 2.58 6.08
CA TRP A 202 21.69 1.36 5.71
C TRP A 202 22.20 1.41 4.26
N LEU A 203 21.39 1.89 3.30
CA LEU A 203 21.78 2.07 1.91
C LEU A 203 22.96 3.05 1.76
N ALA A 204 22.90 4.19 2.44
CA ALA A 204 23.96 5.19 2.44
C ALA A 204 25.28 4.61 2.98
N GLU A 205 25.24 3.84 4.07
CA GLU A 205 26.39 3.14 4.63
C GLU A 205 27.01 2.12 3.66
N HIS A 206 26.22 1.58 2.74
CA HIS A 206 26.66 0.63 1.72
C HIS A 206 26.94 1.27 0.35
N GLY A 207 27.02 2.61 0.28
CA GLY A 207 27.44 3.34 -0.92
C GLY A 207 26.38 3.49 -2.00
N VAL A 208 25.11 3.22 -1.67
CA VAL A 208 23.98 3.54 -2.53
C VAL A 208 23.61 5.00 -2.31
N ARG A 209 23.31 5.72 -3.40
CA ARG A 209 22.91 7.12 -3.32
C ARG A 209 21.43 7.18 -2.95
N VAL A 210 21.13 7.97 -1.93
CA VAL A 210 19.79 8.21 -1.39
C VAL A 210 19.68 9.70 -1.04
N PRO A 211 18.45 10.24 -0.86
CA PRO A 211 18.28 11.61 -0.37
C PRO A 211 18.98 11.85 0.96
N GLU A 212 19.47 13.07 1.16
CA GLU A 212 20.04 13.46 2.44
C GLU A 212 18.94 13.50 3.51
N ILE A 213 19.21 12.87 4.66
CA ILE A 213 18.31 12.93 5.82
C ILE A 213 18.63 14.22 6.59
N ALA A 214 17.72 15.19 6.53
CA ALA A 214 17.85 16.46 7.24
C ALA A 214 17.60 16.28 8.75
N VAL A 215 16.54 15.54 9.11
CA VAL A 215 16.23 15.18 10.50
C VAL A 215 15.37 13.93 10.55
N PHE A 216 15.60 13.11 11.56
CA PHE A 216 14.67 12.06 11.98
C PHE A 216 14.51 12.12 13.50
N GLU A 217 13.28 12.31 13.98
CA GLU A 217 12.99 12.33 15.41
C GLU A 217 11.59 11.76 15.67
N GLY A 218 11.48 10.87 16.66
CA GLY A 218 10.25 10.14 16.93
C GLY A 218 9.88 9.23 15.75
N ASP A 219 8.88 9.65 14.98
CA ASP A 219 8.38 8.97 13.79
C ASP A 219 8.31 9.90 12.57
N VAL A 220 9.00 11.04 12.62
CA VAL A 220 9.00 12.01 11.54
C VAL A 220 10.36 12.00 10.84
N LEU A 221 10.34 11.72 9.54
CA LEU A 221 11.50 11.75 8.65
C LEU A 221 11.40 12.99 7.76
N VAL A 222 12.46 13.79 7.72
CA VAL A 222 12.60 14.91 6.78
C VAL A 222 13.81 14.68 5.91
N LEU A 223 13.58 14.66 4.59
CA LEU A 223 14.59 14.51 3.56
C LEU A 223 14.83 15.85 2.87
N VAL A 224 16.07 16.15 2.51
CA VAL A 224 16.41 17.27 1.64
C VAL A 224 16.00 16.92 0.21
N ASP A 225 15.43 17.88 -0.52
CA ASP A 225 15.16 17.72 -1.94
C ASP A 225 16.47 17.44 -2.71
N ALA A 226 16.50 16.34 -3.46
CA ALA A 226 17.70 15.89 -4.16
C ALA A 226 18.06 16.77 -5.36
N GLY A 227 17.18 17.66 -5.81
CA GLY A 227 17.38 18.53 -6.97
C GLY A 227 17.53 17.77 -8.30
N ALA A 228 17.14 16.49 -8.33
CA ALA A 228 17.27 15.60 -9.47
C ALA A 228 15.88 15.15 -9.94
N ARG A 229 15.72 14.90 -11.25
CA ARG A 229 14.44 14.48 -11.82
C ARG A 229 14.25 12.98 -11.67
N SER A 230 13.00 12.57 -11.50
CA SER A 230 12.61 11.15 -11.58
C SER A 230 12.82 10.63 -13.01
N LEU A 231 13.32 9.40 -13.14
CA LEU A 231 13.53 8.78 -14.45
C LEU A 231 12.21 8.65 -15.23
N ALA A 232 11.07 8.52 -14.54
CA ALA A 232 9.74 8.52 -15.16
C ALA A 232 9.39 9.83 -15.90
N THR A 233 10.04 10.95 -15.56
CA THR A 233 9.78 12.27 -16.17
C THR A 233 10.82 12.67 -17.23
N VAL A 234 11.82 11.81 -17.48
CA VAL A 234 12.87 12.07 -18.46
C VAL A 234 12.29 11.85 -19.87
N ALA A 235 12.15 12.94 -20.62
CA ALA A 235 11.70 12.88 -22.01
C ALA A 235 12.86 12.51 -22.94
N ASP A 236 13.10 11.21 -23.15
CA ASP A 236 14.07 10.69 -24.12
C ASP A 236 13.56 9.43 -24.86
N ASP A 237 14.44 8.68 -25.52
CA ASP A 237 14.08 7.43 -26.24
C ASP A 237 14.01 6.19 -25.33
N GLY A 238 14.04 6.38 -24.00
CA GLY A 238 13.99 5.38 -22.95
C GLY A 238 15.27 4.59 -22.74
N VAL A 239 16.25 4.70 -23.64
CA VAL A 239 17.51 3.93 -23.53
C VAL A 239 18.30 4.39 -22.30
N SER A 240 18.35 5.71 -22.03
CA SER A 240 19.07 6.21 -20.86
C SER A 240 18.34 5.86 -19.55
N VAL A 241 16.99 5.90 -19.57
CA VAL A 241 16.14 5.50 -18.44
C VAL A 241 16.33 4.02 -18.12
N GLY A 242 16.24 3.14 -19.12
CA GLY A 242 16.47 1.70 -18.97
C GLY A 242 17.87 1.41 -18.43
N ALA A 243 18.91 2.00 -19.02
CA ALA A 243 20.29 1.80 -18.57
C ALA A 243 20.53 2.30 -17.13
N ALA A 244 19.98 3.46 -16.75
CA ALA A 244 20.10 4.00 -15.41
C ALA A 244 19.38 3.12 -14.37
N LEU A 245 18.17 2.67 -14.68
CA LEU A 245 17.40 1.78 -13.82
C LEU A 245 18.09 0.41 -13.67
N GLY A 246 18.64 -0.15 -14.75
CA GLY A 246 19.38 -1.41 -14.73
C GLY A 246 20.65 -1.33 -13.91
N ALA A 247 21.38 -0.20 -14.00
CA ALA A 247 22.54 0.06 -13.16
C ALA A 247 22.18 0.22 -11.67
N ALA A 248 21.02 0.83 -11.35
CA ALA A 248 20.51 0.92 -10.00
C ALA A 248 20.13 -0.45 -9.43
N ALA A 249 19.38 -1.26 -10.20
CA ALA A 249 19.03 -2.64 -9.85
C ALA A 249 20.28 -3.48 -9.55
N ARG A 250 21.27 -3.45 -10.45
CA ARG A 250 22.53 -4.19 -10.28
C ARG A 250 23.26 -3.76 -9.02
N ARG A 251 23.33 -2.46 -8.73
CA ARG A 251 23.99 -1.95 -7.53
C ARG A 251 23.32 -2.44 -6.26
N LEU A 252 21.99 -2.47 -6.21
CA LEU A 252 21.24 -3.01 -5.08
C LEU A 252 21.47 -4.53 -4.95
N HIS A 253 21.36 -5.26 -6.05
CA HIS A 253 21.46 -6.72 -6.05
C HIS A 253 22.88 -7.23 -5.77
N ASP A 254 23.92 -6.42 -6.07
CA ASP A 254 25.32 -6.69 -5.71
C ASP A 254 25.60 -6.52 -4.19
N LEU A 255 24.68 -5.95 -3.41
CA LEU A 255 24.86 -5.80 -1.97
C LEU A 255 24.86 -7.16 -1.26
N PRO A 256 25.72 -7.36 -0.24
CA PRO A 256 25.80 -8.63 0.45
C PRO A 256 24.55 -8.88 1.31
N ILE A 257 23.74 -9.88 0.93
CA ILE A 257 22.50 -10.25 1.65
C ILE A 257 22.74 -10.52 3.15
N ALA A 258 23.90 -11.06 3.52
CA ALA A 258 24.27 -11.35 4.90
C ALA A 258 24.42 -10.09 5.79
N ARG A 259 24.45 -8.90 5.18
CA ARG A 259 24.51 -7.61 5.88
C ARG A 259 23.19 -6.84 5.85
N CYS A 260 22.19 -7.33 5.11
CA CYS A 260 20.88 -6.71 5.05
C CYS A 260 20.03 -7.17 6.24
N PRO A 261 19.60 -6.27 7.14
CA PRO A 261 18.79 -6.63 8.30
C PRO A 261 17.29 -6.71 7.97
N PHE A 262 16.89 -6.39 6.75
CA PHE A 262 15.49 -6.22 6.37
C PHE A 262 14.97 -7.44 5.62
N ASP A 263 13.82 -7.96 6.05
CA ASP A 263 13.10 -9.03 5.38
C ASP A 263 12.20 -8.44 4.28
N GLY A 264 12.40 -8.89 3.05
CA GLY A 264 11.57 -8.57 1.89
C GLY A 264 10.92 -9.82 1.28
N GLY A 265 10.92 -10.94 2.01
CA GLY A 265 10.51 -12.24 1.52
C GLY A 265 9.01 -12.37 1.23
N LEU A 266 8.68 -13.41 0.48
CA LEU A 266 7.30 -13.69 0.05
C LEU A 266 6.32 -13.89 1.20
N ASP A 267 6.75 -14.41 2.35
CA ASP A 267 5.84 -14.60 3.48
C ASP A 267 5.31 -13.26 4.00
N ALA A 268 6.18 -12.26 4.14
CA ALA A 268 5.80 -10.92 4.53
C ALA A 268 4.92 -10.24 3.47
N SER A 269 5.32 -10.32 2.19
CA SER A 269 4.55 -9.74 1.09
C SER A 269 3.16 -10.38 0.94
N LEU A 270 3.05 -11.71 0.97
CA LEU A 270 1.77 -12.40 0.86
C LEU A 270 0.87 -12.14 2.08
N ALA A 271 1.45 -11.97 3.27
CA ALA A 271 0.70 -11.56 4.46
C ALA A 271 0.14 -10.13 4.32
N ARG A 272 0.91 -9.20 3.73
CA ARG A 272 0.45 -7.83 3.41
C ARG A 272 -0.65 -7.85 2.35
N ALA A 273 -0.42 -8.57 1.24
CA ALA A 273 -1.39 -8.72 0.15
C ALA A 273 -2.72 -9.33 0.65
N ARG A 274 -2.66 -10.38 1.47
CA ARG A 274 -3.84 -10.99 2.10
C ARG A 274 -4.65 -9.95 2.89
N ARG A 275 -3.98 -9.11 3.68
CA ARG A 275 -4.64 -8.08 4.47
C ARG A 275 -5.27 -7.02 3.58
N ARG A 276 -4.57 -6.52 2.56
CA ARG A 276 -5.15 -5.55 1.62
C ARG A 276 -6.40 -6.08 0.92
N VAL A 277 -6.40 -7.35 0.55
CA VAL A 277 -7.58 -8.03 -0.01
C VAL A 277 -8.72 -8.09 1.03
N LEU A 278 -8.44 -8.51 2.26
CA LEU A 278 -9.44 -8.58 3.33
C LEU A 278 -10.03 -7.20 3.68
N GLU A 279 -9.19 -6.18 3.77
CA GLU A 279 -9.56 -4.81 4.10
C GLU A 279 -10.18 -4.06 2.91
N GLY A 280 -10.18 -4.63 1.69
CA GLY A 280 -10.70 -3.97 0.49
C GLY A 280 -9.87 -2.77 0.04
N LEU A 281 -8.56 -2.79 0.30
CA LEU A 281 -7.61 -1.71 -0.02
C LEU A 281 -6.98 -1.84 -1.41
N VAL A 282 -7.24 -2.94 -2.11
CA VAL A 282 -6.71 -3.22 -3.45
C VAL A 282 -7.46 -2.39 -4.50
N ASP A 283 -6.72 -1.61 -5.30
CA ASP A 283 -7.31 -0.83 -6.38
C ASP A 283 -7.50 -1.68 -7.64
N THR A 284 -8.69 -2.28 -7.76
CA THR A 284 -9.08 -3.09 -8.93
C THR A 284 -9.12 -2.31 -10.25
N ALA A 285 -9.09 -0.97 -10.22
CA ALA A 285 -9.08 -0.16 -11.44
C ALA A 285 -7.67 -0.02 -12.04
N ASP A 286 -6.64 -0.27 -11.24
CA ASP A 286 -5.22 -0.19 -11.63
C ASP A 286 -4.63 -1.56 -12.04
N PHE A 287 -5.47 -2.59 -12.14
CA PHE A 287 -5.03 -3.91 -12.59
C PHE A 287 -4.55 -3.87 -14.04
N ASP A 288 -3.51 -4.66 -14.31
CA ASP A 288 -3.03 -4.90 -15.67
C ASP A 288 -4.18 -5.41 -16.56
N GLU A 289 -4.14 -5.12 -17.87
CA GLU A 289 -5.21 -5.50 -18.82
C GLU A 289 -5.57 -6.99 -18.77
N GLU A 290 -4.62 -7.86 -18.45
CA GLU A 290 -4.81 -9.32 -18.33
C GLU A 290 -5.65 -9.74 -17.12
N ASN A 291 -5.74 -8.87 -16.11
CA ASN A 291 -6.44 -9.09 -14.85
C ASN A 291 -7.62 -8.12 -14.65
N ALA A 292 -7.89 -7.23 -15.61
CA ALA A 292 -9.02 -6.31 -15.60
C ALA A 292 -10.35 -7.03 -15.28
N GLY A 293 -11.03 -6.56 -14.23
CA GLY A 293 -12.31 -7.11 -13.77
C GLY A 293 -12.22 -8.39 -12.94
N ARG A 294 -11.02 -8.91 -12.66
CA ARG A 294 -10.83 -10.00 -11.70
C ARG A 294 -11.01 -9.52 -10.26
N ALA A 295 -11.35 -10.46 -9.40
CA ALA A 295 -11.44 -10.19 -7.97
C ALA A 295 -10.07 -10.28 -7.27
N PRO A 296 -9.75 -9.37 -6.33
CA PRO A 296 -8.54 -9.47 -5.52
C PRO A 296 -8.39 -10.82 -4.79
N GLU A 297 -9.49 -11.42 -4.31
CA GLU A 297 -9.49 -12.74 -3.67
C GLU A 297 -9.11 -13.88 -4.63
N GLU A 298 -9.40 -13.72 -5.93
CA GLU A 298 -8.99 -14.67 -6.96
C GLU A 298 -7.48 -14.61 -7.21
N MET A 299 -6.94 -13.41 -7.29
CA MET A 299 -5.53 -13.15 -7.51
C MET A 299 -4.69 -13.65 -6.33
N LEU A 300 -5.13 -13.35 -5.10
CA LEU A 300 -4.49 -13.87 -3.89
C LEU A 300 -4.45 -15.41 -3.88
N ARG A 301 -5.54 -16.07 -4.27
CA ARG A 301 -5.57 -17.54 -4.34
C ARG A 301 -4.57 -18.07 -5.36
N ARG A 302 -4.53 -17.46 -6.54
CA ARG A 302 -3.55 -17.81 -7.59
C ARG A 302 -2.12 -17.64 -7.07
N LEU A 303 -1.80 -16.55 -6.39
CA LEU A 303 -0.48 -16.32 -5.79
C LEU A 303 -0.08 -17.36 -4.73
N LEU A 304 -1.06 -17.86 -3.98
CA LEU A 304 -0.83 -18.92 -3.00
C LEU A 304 -0.62 -20.28 -3.69
N ASP A 305 -1.36 -20.57 -4.76
CA ASP A 305 -1.29 -21.83 -5.49
C ASP A 305 -0.03 -21.93 -6.39
N THR A 306 0.45 -20.81 -6.93
CA THR A 306 1.59 -20.76 -7.87
C THR A 306 2.85 -20.17 -7.23
N ARG A 307 2.99 -20.26 -5.91
CA ARG A 307 4.16 -19.75 -5.18
C ARG A 307 5.46 -20.39 -5.71
N PRO A 308 6.49 -19.61 -6.07
CA PRO A 308 7.79 -20.15 -6.48
C PRO A 308 8.42 -20.99 -5.36
N GLU A 309 8.93 -22.19 -5.70
CA GLU A 309 9.59 -23.09 -4.75
C GLU A 309 11.02 -22.63 -4.41
N GLU A 310 11.71 -22.06 -5.39
CA GLU A 310 13.07 -21.56 -5.26
C GLU A 310 13.11 -20.03 -5.37
N SER A 311 14.03 -19.41 -4.65
CA SER A 311 14.24 -17.96 -4.70
C SER A 311 15.72 -17.62 -4.86
N ASP A 312 16.01 -16.71 -5.79
CA ASP A 312 17.34 -16.15 -6.02
C ASP A 312 17.49 -14.86 -5.20
N PHE A 313 17.89 -15.03 -3.94
CA PHE A 313 17.89 -13.97 -2.94
C PHE A 313 18.96 -12.90 -3.20
N VAL A 314 18.50 -11.67 -3.31
CA VAL A 314 19.30 -10.44 -3.40
C VAL A 314 18.70 -9.37 -2.48
N VAL A 315 19.39 -8.24 -2.31
CA VAL A 315 18.77 -7.07 -1.67
C VAL A 315 17.93 -6.34 -2.71
N THR A 316 16.61 -6.41 -2.58
CA THR A 316 15.66 -5.77 -3.50
C THR A 316 15.16 -4.45 -2.95
N HIS A 317 14.87 -3.51 -3.83
CA HIS A 317 14.14 -2.27 -3.56
C HIS A 317 12.73 -2.56 -3.06
N GLY A 318 12.03 -3.50 -3.71
CA GLY A 318 10.69 -3.93 -3.38
C GLY A 318 9.55 -3.18 -4.07
N ASP A 319 9.88 -2.15 -4.87
CA ASP A 319 9.01 -1.37 -5.76
C ASP A 319 9.90 -0.64 -6.80
N LEU A 320 10.70 -1.39 -7.57
CA LEU A 320 11.71 -0.78 -8.45
C LEU A 320 11.11 -0.30 -9.77
N THR A 321 10.69 0.97 -9.82
CA THR A 321 10.13 1.62 -11.00
C THR A 321 10.96 2.83 -11.44
N PRO A 322 10.81 3.33 -12.67
CA PRO A 322 11.41 4.60 -13.09
C PRO A 322 11.00 5.79 -12.21
N ALA A 323 9.84 5.73 -11.54
CA ALA A 323 9.38 6.78 -10.64
C ALA A 323 10.29 6.89 -9.40
N ASN A 324 10.72 5.75 -8.87
CA ASN A 324 11.46 5.60 -7.61
C ASN A 324 12.98 5.72 -7.75
N VAL A 325 13.48 6.09 -8.94
CA VAL A 325 14.89 6.36 -9.17
C VAL A 325 15.03 7.74 -9.81
N LEU A 326 15.89 8.58 -9.24
CA LEU A 326 16.23 9.88 -9.81
C LEU A 326 17.50 9.80 -10.67
N GLU A 327 17.67 10.79 -11.54
CA GLU A 327 18.92 11.02 -12.26
C GLU A 327 20.14 10.96 -11.33
N GLY A 328 21.21 10.32 -11.80
CA GLY A 328 22.38 10.04 -10.97
C GLY A 328 22.22 8.81 -10.07
N GLY A 329 21.15 8.03 -10.20
CA GLY A 329 20.96 6.76 -9.50
C GLY A 329 20.70 6.94 -8.00
N ILE A 330 19.97 8.00 -7.64
CA ILE A 330 19.46 8.22 -6.29
C ILE A 330 18.16 7.42 -6.16
N VAL A 331 18.08 6.54 -5.17
CA VAL A 331 16.91 5.67 -4.96
C VAL A 331 15.99 6.29 -3.92
N LEU A 332 14.69 6.32 -4.20
CA LEU A 332 13.62 6.87 -3.36
C LEU A 332 12.67 5.78 -2.89
N ASP A 333 11.77 6.07 -1.95
CA ASP A 333 10.67 5.20 -1.54
C ASP A 333 11.09 3.78 -1.17
N VAL A 334 12.21 3.70 -0.46
CA VAL A 334 12.86 2.45 -0.08
C VAL A 334 12.14 1.71 1.05
N GLY A 335 10.91 2.06 1.41
CA GLY A 335 10.17 1.43 2.51
C GLY A 335 9.98 -0.09 2.33
N GLY A 336 9.93 -0.55 1.07
CA GLY A 336 9.81 -1.96 0.69
C GLY A 336 11.11 -2.77 0.71
N LEU A 337 12.26 -2.13 0.96
CA LEU A 337 13.57 -2.77 0.78
C LEU A 337 13.79 -3.93 1.74
N GLY A 338 14.39 -5.00 1.22
CA GLY A 338 14.76 -6.18 1.99
C GLY A 338 15.31 -7.31 1.14
N VAL A 339 15.69 -8.40 1.78
CA VAL A 339 16.15 -9.62 1.10
C VAL A 339 14.94 -10.32 0.47
N ALA A 340 14.95 -10.46 -0.85
CA ALA A 340 13.88 -11.11 -1.63
C ALA A 340 14.44 -11.73 -2.92
N ASP A 341 13.61 -12.45 -3.67
CA ASP A 341 13.98 -12.87 -5.03
C ASP A 341 14.16 -11.63 -5.93
N ARG A 342 15.21 -11.61 -6.74
CA ARG A 342 15.50 -10.51 -7.68
C ARG A 342 14.32 -10.13 -8.59
N TYR A 343 13.46 -11.09 -8.95
CA TYR A 343 12.30 -10.83 -9.81
C TYR A 343 11.27 -9.92 -9.15
N ARG A 344 11.33 -9.73 -7.82
CA ARG A 344 10.55 -8.69 -7.15
C ARG A 344 10.83 -7.29 -7.71
N ASP A 345 12.07 -7.00 -8.09
CA ASP A 345 12.44 -5.73 -8.71
C ASP A 345 12.40 -5.80 -10.23
N LEU A 346 12.96 -6.88 -10.81
CA LEU A 346 13.11 -6.98 -12.27
C LEU A 346 11.76 -7.00 -13.00
N ALA A 347 10.74 -7.63 -12.42
CA ALA A 347 9.42 -7.73 -13.04
C ALA A 347 8.70 -6.38 -13.13
N LEU A 348 8.83 -5.55 -12.09
CA LEU A 348 8.22 -4.21 -12.04
C LEU A 348 8.97 -3.23 -12.92
N ALA A 349 10.30 -3.26 -12.89
CA ALA A 349 11.14 -2.47 -13.78
C ALA A 349 10.83 -2.79 -15.25
N GLU A 350 10.71 -4.07 -15.60
CA GLU A 350 10.37 -4.49 -16.97
C GLU A 350 8.96 -4.03 -17.38
N ARG A 351 7.96 -4.17 -16.49
CA ARG A 351 6.58 -3.72 -16.73
C ARG A 351 6.54 -2.22 -17.04
N ASP A 352 7.11 -1.41 -16.15
CA ASP A 352 7.03 0.05 -16.24
C ASP A 352 7.83 0.61 -17.42
N LEU A 353 8.98 0.00 -17.75
CA LEU A 353 9.75 0.37 -18.95
C LEU A 353 8.97 0.07 -20.24
N ARG A 354 8.13 -0.99 -20.24
CA ARG A 354 7.28 -1.33 -21.38
C ARG A 354 6.02 -0.45 -21.45
N GLY A 355 5.54 0.06 -20.32
CA GLY A 355 4.35 0.91 -20.19
C GLY A 355 4.47 2.34 -20.74
N GLY A 356 3.35 3.08 -20.72
CA GLY A 356 3.05 4.36 -21.41
C GLY A 356 3.89 5.61 -21.08
N GLY A 357 5.18 5.44 -20.83
CA GLY A 357 6.19 6.48 -20.62
C GLY A 357 7.63 5.94 -20.58
N GLY A 358 7.83 4.62 -20.55
CA GLY A 358 9.12 3.96 -20.27
C GLY A 358 10.02 3.67 -21.48
N GLY A 359 9.62 4.04 -22.70
CA GLY A 359 10.43 3.88 -23.93
C GLY A 359 10.41 2.49 -24.57
N GLY A 360 9.64 1.55 -24.04
CA GLY A 360 9.31 0.27 -24.68
C GLY A 360 10.48 -0.72 -24.75
N GLU A 361 10.45 -1.62 -25.73
CA GLU A 361 11.42 -2.71 -25.87
C GLU A 361 12.89 -2.27 -25.91
N ARG A 362 13.17 -1.05 -26.42
CA ARG A 362 14.53 -0.50 -26.44
C ARG A 362 15.04 -0.17 -25.04
N ALA A 363 14.16 0.34 -24.17
CA ALA A 363 14.48 0.63 -22.79
C ALA A 363 14.66 -0.66 -21.98
N VAL A 364 13.81 -1.66 -22.19
CA VAL A 364 13.94 -2.99 -21.58
C VAL A 364 15.27 -3.65 -21.97
N ALA A 365 15.65 -3.59 -23.25
CA ALA A 365 16.94 -4.10 -23.71
C ALA A 365 18.12 -3.39 -23.03
N ALA A 366 18.08 -2.05 -22.95
CA ALA A 366 19.12 -1.27 -22.27
C ALA A 366 19.19 -1.56 -20.76
N PHE A 367 18.04 -1.83 -20.14
CA PHE A 367 17.94 -2.23 -18.74
C PHE A 367 18.67 -3.54 -18.47
N PHE A 368 18.38 -4.61 -19.23
CA PHE A 368 19.04 -5.90 -19.04
C PHE A 368 20.52 -5.88 -19.44
N GLU A 369 20.89 -5.06 -20.43
CA GLU A 369 22.31 -4.83 -20.77
C GLU A 369 23.08 -4.19 -19.60
N ALA A 370 22.50 -3.17 -18.95
CA ALA A 370 23.11 -2.48 -17.82
C ALA A 370 23.05 -3.27 -16.50
N TYR A 371 21.96 -4.02 -16.28
CA TYR A 371 21.79 -4.90 -15.12
C TYR A 371 22.80 -6.06 -15.14
N GLY A 372 23.10 -6.56 -16.33
CA GLY A 372 23.90 -7.75 -16.56
C GLY A 372 23.01 -8.86 -17.12
N PRO A 373 23.44 -9.52 -18.21
CA PRO A 373 22.61 -10.51 -18.89
C PRO A 373 22.25 -11.65 -17.92
N ILE A 374 20.96 -11.93 -17.84
CA ILE A 374 20.38 -13.06 -17.14
C ILE A 374 19.46 -13.82 -18.11
N ASP A 375 19.28 -15.12 -17.86
CA ASP A 375 18.26 -15.88 -18.57
C ASP A 375 16.87 -15.45 -18.07
N PRO A 376 15.95 -15.02 -18.95
CA PRO A 376 14.62 -14.59 -18.52
C PRO A 376 13.79 -15.74 -17.93
N ASP A 377 13.39 -15.60 -16.67
CA ASP A 377 12.35 -16.40 -16.02
C ASP A 377 10.99 -15.70 -16.13
N HIS A 378 10.23 -16.07 -17.16
CA HIS A 378 8.92 -15.48 -17.41
C HIS A 378 7.87 -15.89 -16.37
N GLU A 379 8.01 -17.05 -15.73
CA GLU A 379 7.08 -17.52 -14.70
C GLU A 379 7.24 -16.70 -13.42
N ARG A 380 8.48 -16.48 -12.96
CA ARG A 380 8.75 -15.59 -11.82
C ARG A 380 8.37 -14.15 -12.13
N SER A 381 8.66 -13.64 -13.33
CA SER A 381 8.25 -12.30 -13.73
C SER A 381 6.72 -12.13 -13.67
N ALA A 382 5.96 -13.08 -14.20
CA ALA A 382 4.50 -13.04 -14.11
C ALA A 382 3.99 -13.14 -12.66
N TYR A 383 4.65 -13.94 -11.81
CA TYR A 383 4.29 -14.06 -10.39
C TYR A 383 4.43 -12.73 -9.64
N TYR A 384 5.58 -12.05 -9.80
CA TYR A 384 5.84 -10.81 -9.08
C TYR A 384 5.01 -9.63 -9.61
N ARG A 385 4.66 -9.60 -10.91
CA ARG A 385 3.67 -8.63 -11.43
C ARG A 385 2.27 -8.86 -10.82
N LEU A 386 1.80 -10.11 -10.78
CA LEU A 386 0.53 -10.44 -10.15
C LEU A 386 0.51 -10.10 -8.65
N LEU A 387 1.64 -10.24 -7.95
CA LEU A 387 1.78 -9.87 -6.54
C LEU A 387 1.65 -8.36 -6.34
N ASP A 388 2.23 -7.58 -7.26
CA ASP A 388 2.22 -6.11 -7.21
C ASP A 388 0.83 -5.53 -7.37
N GLU A 389 -0.05 -6.15 -8.18
CA GLU A 389 -1.44 -5.70 -8.31
C GLU A 389 -2.25 -5.75 -7.00
N LEU A 390 -1.75 -6.43 -5.96
CA LEU A 390 -2.39 -6.41 -4.63
C LEU A 390 -1.87 -5.28 -3.72
N PHE A 391 -1.00 -4.41 -4.24
CA PHE A 391 -0.45 -3.21 -3.59
C PHE A 391 -0.88 -1.96 -4.32
#